data_AF-A0A378C0I8-F1
#
_entry.id   AF-A0A378C0I8-F1
#
_cell.length_a   1.000
_cell.length_b   1.000
_cell.length_c   1.000
_cell.angle_alpha   90.00
_cell.angle_beta   90.00
_cell.angle_gamma   90.00
#
_symmetry.space_group_name_H-M   'P 1'
#
loop_
_entity.id
_entity.type
_entity.pdbx_description
1 polymer ?
#
loop_
_entity_poly.entity_id
_entity_poly.type
_entity_poly.pdbx_seq_one_letter_code
_entity_poly.pdbx_strand_id
1 'polypeptide(L)'
;MTADMDNTEKVVGLVDECWRMGLKILPPDINSGLYHFHVNDDGEIVYGIGAIKGVGEGPIEAIIEARNNGGYFRELFDLCARTDIKKLNRRVLEKLIMSGAFDRLGPHRAALDEFAGRCVESRRPARESRGHRPG
;
A
#
# COMPACT_ATOMS: atom_id res chain seq x y z
N MET A 1 1.96 -14.53 13.51
CA MET A 1 2.25 -13.62 12.39
C MET A 1 2.38 -12.18 12.84
N THR A 2 1.39 -11.62 13.55
CA THR A 2 1.42 -10.22 14.01
C THR A 2 2.61 -9.84 14.90
N ALA A 3 3.04 -10.74 15.80
CA ALA A 3 4.16 -10.48 16.71
C ALA A 3 5.54 -10.44 16.03
N ASP A 4 5.66 -10.91 14.79
CA ASP A 4 6.93 -11.00 14.06
C ASP A 4 6.92 -10.14 12.79
N MET A 5 5.99 -9.18 12.67
CA MET A 5 5.82 -8.35 11.45
C MET A 5 7.06 -7.56 11.08
N ASP A 6 7.89 -7.20 12.06
CA ASP A 6 9.14 -6.49 11.87
C ASP A 6 10.25 -7.38 11.26
N ASN A 7 10.05 -8.70 11.29
CA ASN A 7 10.96 -9.70 10.79
C ASN A 7 10.35 -10.44 9.58
N THR A 8 10.63 -9.90 8.38
CA THR A 8 10.14 -10.45 7.12
C THR A 8 10.49 -11.94 6.93
N GLU A 9 11.65 -12.40 7.38
CA GLU A 9 12.06 -13.81 7.23
C GLU A 9 11.17 -14.74 8.05
N LYS A 10 10.85 -14.34 9.29
CA LYS A 10 9.91 -15.08 10.14
C LYS A 10 8.50 -15.06 9.56
N VAL A 11 8.04 -13.92 9.04
CA VAL A 11 6.72 -13.83 8.41
C VAL A 11 6.61 -14.79 7.23
N VAL A 12 7.65 -14.88 6.38
CA VAL A 12 7.69 -15.83 5.26
C VAL A 12 7.62 -17.28 5.77
N GLY A 13 8.39 -17.62 6.81
CA GLY A 13 8.33 -18.95 7.42
C GLY A 13 6.96 -19.30 7.99
N LEU A 14 6.30 -18.34 8.66
CA LEU A 14 4.95 -18.52 9.19
C LEU A 14 3.90 -18.69 8.08
N VAL A 15 4.07 -17.98 6.96
CA VAL A 15 3.19 -18.12 5.78
C VAL A 15 3.34 -19.50 5.16
N ASP A 16 4.57 -19.99 4.99
CA ASP A 16 4.83 -21.36 4.48
C ASP A 16 4.20 -22.42 5.39
N GLU A 17 4.34 -22.26 6.71
CA GLU A 17 3.77 -23.20 7.67
C GLU A 17 2.24 -23.23 7.61
N CYS A 18 1.60 -22.07 7.50
CA CYS A 18 0.16 -22.00 7.31
C CYS A 18 -0.29 -22.67 6.01
N TRP A 19 0.45 -22.52 4.91
CA TRP A 19 0.16 -23.27 3.69
C TRP A 19 0.30 -24.78 3.87
N ARG A 20 1.32 -25.25 4.60
CA ARG A 20 1.48 -26.68 4.95
C ARG A 20 0.34 -27.20 5.80
N MET A 21 -0.20 -26.36 6.68
CA MET A 21 -1.37 -26.68 7.51
C MET A 21 -2.70 -26.63 6.73
N GLY A 22 -2.67 -26.29 5.44
CA GLY A 22 -3.88 -26.14 4.61
C GLY A 22 -4.67 -24.87 4.90
N LEU A 23 -4.08 -23.89 5.61
CA LEU A 23 -4.69 -22.60 5.88
C LEU A 23 -4.55 -21.70 4.65
N LYS A 24 -5.65 -21.07 4.27
CA LYS A 24 -5.68 -20.15 3.13
C LYS A 24 -5.23 -18.77 3.59
N ILE A 25 -4.19 -18.26 2.93
CA ILE A 25 -3.67 -16.90 3.15
C ILE A 25 -3.97 -16.08 1.91
N LEU A 26 -4.68 -14.98 2.09
CA LEU A 26 -4.90 -14.00 1.03
C LEU A 26 -3.68 -13.07 0.90
N PRO A 27 -3.30 -12.67 -0.32
CA PRO A 27 -2.22 -11.70 -0.53
C PRO A 27 -2.57 -10.34 0.10
N PRO A 28 -1.58 -9.45 0.27
CA PRO A 28 -1.87 -8.08 0.71
C PRO A 28 -2.82 -7.41 -0.29
N ASP A 29 -3.78 -6.66 0.24
CA ASP A 29 -4.81 -5.95 -0.52
C ASP A 29 -5.13 -4.65 0.22
N ILE A 30 -5.14 -3.52 -0.47
CA ILE A 30 -5.39 -2.22 0.15
C ILE A 30 -6.83 -2.07 0.67
N ASN A 31 -7.79 -2.81 0.09
CA ASN A 31 -9.20 -2.71 0.44
C ASN A 31 -9.60 -3.59 1.62
N SER A 32 -8.97 -4.76 1.78
CA SER A 32 -9.24 -5.68 2.90
C SER A 32 -8.13 -5.71 3.94
N GLY A 33 -6.89 -5.42 3.56
CA GLY A 33 -5.73 -5.47 4.43
C GLY A 33 -5.79 -4.46 5.56
N LEU A 34 -5.25 -4.87 6.72
CA LEU A 34 -5.06 -4.04 7.90
C LEU A 34 -3.56 -3.92 8.18
N TYR A 35 -3.19 -3.14 9.21
CA TYR A 35 -1.81 -3.10 9.66
C TYR A 35 -1.34 -4.50 10.05
N HIS A 36 -2.07 -5.14 10.96
CA HIS A 36 -1.81 -6.50 11.41
C HIS A 36 -2.48 -7.56 10.54
N PHE A 37 -1.96 -8.79 10.60
CA PHE A 37 -2.65 -9.96 10.07
C PHE A 37 -3.96 -10.17 10.82
N HIS A 38 -5.02 -10.51 10.09
CA HIS A 38 -6.32 -10.81 10.67
C HIS A 38 -6.99 -11.95 9.89
N VAL A 39 -8.07 -12.49 10.44
CA VAL A 39 -8.87 -13.54 9.81
C VAL A 39 -10.16 -12.90 9.31
N ASN A 40 -10.53 -13.16 8.06
CA ASN A 40 -11.83 -12.71 7.52
C ASN A 40 -12.97 -13.64 7.97
N ASP A 41 -14.21 -13.27 7.65
CA ASP A 41 -15.39 -14.06 8.02
C ASP A 41 -15.40 -15.46 7.39
N ASP A 42 -14.68 -15.66 6.28
CA ASP A 42 -14.51 -16.93 5.59
C ASP A 42 -13.43 -17.84 6.23
N GLY A 43 -12.77 -17.39 7.31
CA GLY A 43 -11.71 -18.14 7.99
C GLY A 43 -10.34 -18.10 7.30
N GLU A 44 -10.16 -17.21 6.33
CA GLU A 44 -8.91 -16.99 5.60
C GLU A 44 -8.06 -15.94 6.31
N ILE A 45 -6.74 -16.15 6.30
CA ILE A 45 -5.78 -15.19 6.88
C ILE A 45 -5.51 -14.09 5.85
N VAL A 46 -5.90 -12.86 6.16
CA VAL A 46 -5.59 -11.69 5.34
C VAL A 46 -4.21 -11.15 5.72
N TYR A 47 -3.36 -10.95 4.71
CA TYR A 47 -2.02 -10.44 4.93
C TYR A 47 -2.03 -9.03 5.53
N GLY A 48 -1.25 -8.84 6.59
CA GLY A 48 -1.06 -7.52 7.19
C GLY A 48 -0.17 -6.64 6.32
N ILE A 49 -0.67 -5.50 5.87
CA ILE A 49 0.08 -4.53 5.05
C ILE A 49 1.32 -4.02 5.82
N GLY A 50 1.28 -4.04 7.15
CA GLY A 50 2.40 -3.66 8.01
C GLY A 50 3.63 -4.57 7.89
N ALA A 51 3.46 -5.81 7.43
CA ALA A 51 4.58 -6.71 7.18
C ALA A 51 5.34 -6.40 5.87
N ILE A 52 4.85 -5.45 5.06
CA ILE A 52 5.54 -5.01 3.85
C ILE A 52 6.69 -4.08 4.23
N LYS A 53 7.92 -4.57 4.02
CA LYS A 53 9.15 -3.85 4.36
C LYS A 53 9.24 -2.49 3.68
N GLY A 54 9.29 -1.43 4.49
CA GLY A 54 9.49 -0.05 4.03
C GLY A 54 8.21 0.76 3.81
N VAL A 55 7.03 0.22 4.13
CA VAL A 55 5.77 0.98 4.14
C VAL A 55 5.66 1.80 5.44
N GLY A 56 5.86 1.15 6.60
CA GLY A 56 5.73 1.79 7.91
C GLY A 56 4.28 2.00 8.36
N GLU A 57 4.07 2.25 9.64
CA GLU A 57 2.74 2.34 10.26
C GLU A 57 1.95 3.58 9.82
N GLY A 58 2.55 4.77 9.86
CA GLY A 58 1.87 6.04 9.53
C GLY A 58 1.20 6.08 8.15
N PRO A 59 1.86 5.62 7.06
CA PRO A 59 1.21 5.52 5.76
C PRO A 59 0.02 4.55 5.74
N ILE A 60 0.11 3.44 6.47
CA ILE A 60 -0.97 2.43 6.54
C ILE A 60 -2.17 2.98 7.30
N GLU A 61 -1.94 3.65 8.42
CA GLU A 61 -3.01 4.34 9.16
C GLU A 61 -3.72 5.36 8.27
N ALA A 62 -2.98 6.16 7.49
CA ALA A 62 -3.56 7.13 6.58
C ALA A 62 -4.43 6.47 5.49
N ILE A 63 -4.02 5.30 5.00
CA ILE A 63 -4.80 4.50 4.03
C ILE A 63 -6.10 4.00 4.68
N ILE A 64 -6.01 3.43 5.87
CA ILE A 64 -7.18 2.89 6.60
C ILE A 64 -8.15 4.01 6.94
N GLU A 65 -7.65 5.17 7.40
CA GLU A 65 -8.45 6.36 7.68
C GLU A 65 -9.17 6.85 6.42
N ALA A 66 -8.47 6.97 5.29
CA ALA A 66 -9.07 7.36 4.02
C ALA A 66 -10.13 6.35 3.53
N ARG A 67 -9.90 5.05 3.76
CA ARG A 67 -10.85 3.98 3.44
C ARG A 67 -12.11 4.06 4.33
N ASN A 68 -11.94 4.30 5.62
CA ASN A 68 -13.07 4.40 6.55
C ASN A 68 -13.94 5.64 6.25
N ASN A 69 -13.32 6.74 5.81
CA ASN A 69 -14.03 7.98 5.49
C ASN A 69 -14.70 7.97 4.10
N GLY A 70 -14.11 7.29 3.11
CA GLY A 70 -14.56 7.33 1.72
C GLY A 70 -15.06 5.99 1.14
N GLY A 71 -15.00 4.91 1.90
CA GLY A 71 -15.23 3.55 1.42
C GLY A 71 -14.05 2.99 0.62
N TYR A 72 -14.29 1.86 -0.06
CA TYR A 72 -13.27 1.16 -0.84
C TYR A 72 -12.66 2.01 -1.95
N PHE A 73 -11.35 1.86 -2.12
CA PHE A 73 -10.63 2.46 -3.23
C PHE A 73 -11.00 1.76 -4.53
N ARG A 74 -11.19 2.51 -5.60
CA ARG A 74 -11.48 1.96 -6.94
C ARG A 74 -10.24 1.80 -7.80
N GLU A 75 -9.26 2.68 -7.59
CA GLU A 75 -8.03 2.74 -8.37
C GLU A 75 -6.94 3.46 -7.57
N LEU A 76 -5.69 3.38 -8.04
CA LEU A 76 -4.55 4.06 -7.41
C LEU A 76 -4.74 5.58 -7.34
N PHE A 77 -5.39 6.19 -8.34
CA PHE A 77 -5.66 7.62 -8.34
C PHE A 77 -6.58 8.03 -7.18
N ASP A 78 -7.61 7.23 -6.90
CA ASP A 78 -8.56 7.46 -5.81
C ASP A 78 -7.85 7.40 -4.44
N LEU A 79 -6.91 6.46 -4.27
CA LEU A 79 -6.04 6.43 -3.11
C LEU A 79 -5.22 7.71 -2.99
N CYS A 80 -4.48 8.09 -4.04
CA CYS A 80 -3.65 9.29 -4.06
C CYS A 80 -4.48 10.57 -3.88
N ALA A 81 -5.72 10.60 -4.35
CA ALA A 81 -6.61 11.75 -4.21
C ALA A 81 -7.04 11.93 -2.75
N ARG A 82 -7.38 10.83 -2.07
CA ARG A 82 -7.90 10.80 -0.68
C ARG A 82 -6.83 10.81 0.39
N THR A 83 -5.62 10.36 0.07
CA THR A 83 -4.48 10.37 1.02
C THR A 83 -3.53 11.53 0.74
N ASP A 84 -2.98 12.11 1.80
CA ASP A 84 -1.99 13.18 1.67
C ASP A 84 -0.64 12.58 1.23
N ILE A 85 -0.04 13.13 0.17
CA ILE A 85 1.28 12.74 -0.33
C ILE A 85 2.36 12.93 0.73
N LYS A 86 2.17 13.84 1.69
CA LYS A 86 3.10 13.98 2.83
C LYS A 86 3.14 12.74 3.70
N LYS A 87 2.01 12.03 3.84
CA LYS A 87 1.92 10.76 4.55
C LYS A 87 2.29 9.59 3.64
N LEU A 88 1.95 9.66 2.34
CA LEU A 88 2.16 8.60 1.36
C LEU A 88 3.22 8.99 0.32
N ASN A 89 4.48 8.66 0.62
CA ASN A 89 5.61 8.93 -0.26
C ASN A 89 5.67 7.97 -1.45
N ARG A 90 6.29 8.41 -2.56
CA ARG A 90 6.50 7.59 -3.78
C ARG A 90 7.10 6.22 -3.48
N ARG A 91 8.11 6.16 -2.61
CA ARG A 91 8.75 4.90 -2.20
C ARG A 91 7.76 3.93 -1.55
N VAL A 92 6.82 4.43 -0.76
CA VAL A 92 5.81 3.61 -0.09
C VAL A 92 4.81 3.06 -1.13
N LEU A 93 4.37 3.90 -2.07
CA LEU A 93 3.52 3.49 -3.18
C LEU A 93 4.19 2.39 -4.02
N GLU A 94 5.45 2.56 -4.39
CA GLU A 94 6.23 1.55 -5.12
C GLU A 94 6.26 0.21 -4.35
N LYS A 95 6.49 0.23 -3.03
CA LYS A 95 6.49 -1.00 -2.20
C LYS A 95 5.12 -1.67 -2.15
N LEU A 96 4.04 -0.90 -2.05
CA LEU A 96 2.67 -1.43 -2.06
C LEU A 96 2.30 -2.01 -3.44
N ILE A 97 2.75 -1.39 -4.53
CA ILE A 97 2.56 -1.91 -5.89
C ILE A 97 3.37 -3.20 -6.10
N MET A 98 4.64 -3.21 -5.72
CA MET A 98 5.52 -4.37 -5.88
C MET A 98 5.07 -5.58 -5.03
N SER A 99 4.45 -5.34 -3.88
CA SER A 99 3.90 -6.40 -3.03
C SER A 99 2.56 -6.96 -3.52
N GLY A 100 1.92 -6.33 -4.51
CA GLY A 100 0.64 -6.77 -5.07
C GLY A 100 -0.60 -6.23 -4.34
N ALA A 101 -0.44 -5.25 -3.44
CA ALA A 101 -1.56 -4.66 -2.69
C ALA A 101 -2.62 -3.99 -3.58
N PHE A 102 -2.27 -3.70 -4.85
CA PHE A 102 -3.14 -3.09 -5.85
C PHE A 102 -3.57 -4.06 -6.96
N ASP A 103 -3.24 -5.36 -6.87
CA ASP A 103 -3.52 -6.33 -7.94
C ASP A 103 -5.03 -6.47 -8.22
N ARG A 104 -5.90 -6.08 -7.27
CA ARG A 104 -7.37 -6.06 -7.43
C ARG A 104 -7.93 -4.76 -8.01
N LEU A 105 -7.13 -3.71 -8.13
CA LEU A 105 -7.58 -2.33 -8.41
C LEU A 105 -7.25 -1.81 -9.81
N GLY A 106 -6.47 -2.52 -10.62
CA GLY A 106 -6.08 -2.02 -11.93
C GLY A 106 -5.25 -3.01 -12.74
N PRO A 107 -4.87 -2.64 -13.98
CA PRO A 107 -4.08 -3.51 -14.84
C PRO A 107 -2.65 -3.67 -14.31
N HIS A 108 -1.93 -4.67 -14.84
CA HIS A 108 -0.56 -5.09 -14.50
C HIS A 108 0.30 -4.05 -13.76
N ARG A 109 1.00 -4.50 -12.70
CA ARG A 109 1.89 -3.72 -11.82
C ARG A 109 2.78 -2.67 -12.50
N ALA A 110 3.24 -2.91 -13.73
CA ALA A 110 4.03 -1.96 -14.52
C ALA A 110 3.27 -0.66 -14.85
N ALA A 111 1.99 -0.74 -15.17
CA ALA A 111 1.16 0.43 -15.46
C ALA A 111 0.89 1.27 -14.20
N LEU A 112 0.75 0.60 -13.05
CA LEU A 112 0.55 1.26 -11.75
C LEU A 112 1.81 2.02 -11.30
N ASP A 113 3.00 1.48 -11.58
CA ASP A 113 4.28 2.11 -11.21
C ASP A 113 4.52 3.41 -11.99
N GLU A 114 4.26 3.40 -13.31
CA GLU A 114 4.31 4.61 -14.14
C GLU A 114 3.32 5.68 -13.63
N PHE A 115 2.11 5.25 -13.26
CA PHE A 115 1.07 6.13 -12.77
C PHE A 115 1.39 6.73 -11.39
N ALA A 116 2.00 5.95 -10.49
CA ALA A 116 2.48 6.43 -9.20
C ALA A 116 3.51 7.56 -9.38
N GLY A 117 4.40 7.43 -10.37
CA GLY A 117 5.33 8.49 -10.77
C GLY A 117 4.61 9.79 -11.14
N ARG A 118 3.57 9.70 -11.98
CA ARG A 118 2.79 10.86 -12.46
C ARG A 118 1.97 11.54 -11.36
N CYS A 119 1.38 10.78 -10.42
CA CYS A 119 0.62 11.33 -9.30
C CYS A 119 1.48 12.19 -8.36
N VAL A 120 2.70 11.73 -8.07
CA VAL A 120 3.64 12.46 -7.21
C VAL A 120 4.19 13.69 -7.93
N GLU A 121 4.45 13.59 -9.24
CA GLU A 121 4.95 14.70 -10.05
C GLU A 121 3.90 15.80 -10.26
N SER A 122 2.63 15.42 -10.53
CA SER A 122 1.53 16.36 -10.77
C SER A 122 1.11 17.16 -9.53
N ARG A 123 1.45 16.71 -8.33
CA ARG A 123 1.18 17.40 -7.05
C ARG A 123 2.41 18.08 -6.44
N ARG A 124 3.58 18.02 -7.09
CA ARG A 124 4.61 19.03 -6.79
C ARG A 124 4.00 20.39 -7.16
N PRO A 125 3.96 21.38 -6.24
CA PRO A 125 3.65 22.73 -6.68
C PRO A 125 4.61 23.01 -7.82
N ALA A 126 4.08 23.48 -8.96
CA ALA A 126 4.90 24.02 -10.03
C ALA A 126 5.93 24.89 -9.33
N ARG A 127 7.21 24.45 -9.34
CA ARG A 127 8.29 25.31 -8.88
C ARG A 127 8.21 26.46 -9.85
N GLU A 128 7.58 27.52 -9.38
CA GLU A 128 7.36 28.76 -10.08
C GLU A 128 8.71 29.12 -10.67
N SER A 129 8.83 28.93 -11.98
CA SER A 129 9.92 29.45 -12.77
C SER A 129 9.79 30.95 -12.67
N ARG A 130 10.28 31.55 -11.57
CA ARG A 130 10.58 32.97 -11.52
C ARG A 130 11.76 33.19 -12.43
N GLY A 131 11.48 33.16 -13.73
CA GLY A 131 12.24 33.89 -14.70
C GLY A 131 11.92 35.37 -14.52
N HIS A 132 12.87 36.12 -13.97
CA HIS A 132 13.15 37.45 -14.49
C HIS A 132 14.64 37.75 -14.30
N ARG A 133 15.40 37.60 -15.39
CA ARG A 133 16.68 38.31 -15.60
C ARG A 133 16.37 39.80 -15.93
N PRO A 134 17.34 40.60 -16.35
CA PRO A 134 18.34 41.35 -15.58
C PRO A 134 18.04 42.87 -15.62
N GLY A 135 18.68 43.65 -14.77
CA GLY A 135 18.71 45.11 -14.82
C GLY A 135 19.91 45.63 -14.06
#